data_AF-A0A494VIF1-F1
#
_entry.id   AF-A0A494VIF1-F1
#
_cell.length_a   1.000
_cell.length_b   1.000
_cell.length_c   1.000
_cell.angle_alpha   90.00
_cell.angle_beta   90.00
_cell.angle_gamma   90.00
#
_symmetry.space_group_name_H-M   'P 1'
#
loop_
_entity.id
_entity.type
_entity.pdbx_description
1 polymer ?
#
loop_
_entity_poly.entity_id
_entity_poly.type
_entity_poly.pdbx_seq_one_letter_code
_entity_poly.pdbx_strand_id
1 'polypeptide(L)'
;MKQPVIFDLDTDDGIRHIVIEPVQQQIPGTNTYATGVFSLLEGETDLGDIVFDDNMHEWEYTCMGNLSHQDAKKVARFIKHNLNALAER
;
A
#
# COMPACT_ATOMS: atom_id res chain seq x y z
N MET A 1 3.99 16.93 -9.62
CA MET A 1 4.48 16.04 -8.54
C MET A 1 3.27 15.56 -7.77
N LYS A 2 2.95 14.26 -7.81
CA LYS A 2 1.83 13.68 -7.07
C LYS A 2 2.30 13.46 -5.63
N GLN A 3 1.53 13.92 -4.65
CA GLN A 3 1.90 13.77 -3.23
C GLN A 3 1.76 12.30 -2.81
N PRO A 4 2.70 11.71 -2.06
CA PRO A 4 2.54 10.36 -1.53
C PRO A 4 1.32 10.28 -0.62
N VAL A 5 0.64 9.12 -0.58
CA VAL A 5 -0.37 8.87 0.46
C VAL A 5 0.37 8.43 1.71
N ILE A 6 0.19 9.16 2.79
CA ILE A 6 0.80 8.87 4.09
C ILE A 6 -0.31 8.43 5.04
N PHE A 7 -0.10 7.31 5.72
CA PHE A 7 -0.97 6.78 6.74
C PHE A 7 -0.24 6.74 8.08
N ASP A 8 -0.77 7.47 9.05
CA ASP A 8 -0.28 7.46 10.42
C ASP A 8 -0.85 6.23 11.13
N LEU A 9 0.00 5.23 11.31
CA LEU A 9 -0.30 3.98 11.95
C LEU A 9 0.04 4.06 13.44
N ASP A 10 -0.97 3.96 14.30
CA ASP A 10 -0.79 3.85 15.74
C ASP A 10 -0.39 2.40 16.13
N THR A 11 0.81 2.24 16.66
CA THR A 11 1.34 0.97 17.20
C THR A 11 1.71 1.12 18.68
N ASP A 12 1.93 -0.01 19.36
CA ASP A 12 2.32 -0.01 20.78
C ASP A 12 3.65 0.74 21.05
N ASP A 13 4.50 0.86 20.04
CA ASP A 13 5.79 1.57 20.09
C ASP A 13 5.67 3.06 19.70
N GLY A 14 4.49 3.51 19.25
CA GLY A 14 4.22 4.89 18.86
C GLY A 14 3.61 5.03 17.46
N ILE A 15 3.50 6.28 16.99
CA ILE A 15 2.96 6.56 15.66
C ILE A 15 4.04 6.30 14.60
N ARG A 16 3.70 5.48 13.62
CA ARG A 16 4.51 5.15 12.45
C ARG A 16 3.95 5.82 11.21
N HIS A 17 4.81 6.40 10.37
CA HIS A 17 4.41 7.11 9.16
C HIS A 17 4.61 6.22 7.94
N ILE A 18 3.53 5.57 7.50
CA ILE A 18 3.58 4.62 6.38
C ILE A 18 3.24 5.33 5.08
N VAL A 19 4.19 5.39 4.17
CA VAL A 19 3.99 5.83 2.80
C VAL A 19 3.42 4.66 1.99
N ILE A 20 2.36 4.91 1.24
CA ILE A 20 1.65 3.91 0.45
C ILE A 20 1.69 4.34 -1.02
N GLU A 21 2.26 3.49 -1.87
CA GLU A 21 2.39 3.75 -3.30
C GLU A 21 1.76 2.64 -4.13
N PRO A 22 0.87 2.95 -5.08
CA PRO A 22 0.35 1.95 -6.00
C PRO A 22 1.46 1.51 -6.95
N VAL A 23 1.72 0.21 -7.00
CA VAL A 23 2.62 -0.35 -7.99
C VAL A 23 1.89 -0.36 -9.32
N GLN A 24 2.50 0.30 -10.31
CA GLN A 24 1.97 0.39 -11.65
C GLN A 24 2.83 -0.48 -12.57
N GLN A 25 2.20 -1.34 -13.36
CA GLN A 25 2.91 -2.11 -14.38
C GLN A 25 2.66 -1.49 -15.74
N GLN A 26 3.75 -1.10 -16.41
CA GLN A 26 3.73 -0.67 -17.80
C GLN A 26 4.10 -1.86 -18.70
N ILE A 27 3.15 -2.33 -19.50
CA ILE A 27 3.43 -3.34 -20.53
C ILE A 27 3.91 -2.59 -21.79
N PRO A 28 5.11 -2.89 -22.32
CA PRO A 28 5.65 -2.20 -23.48
C PRO A 28 4.69 -2.21 -24.68
N GLY A 29 4.38 -1.04 -25.22
CA GLY A 29 3.42 -0.87 -26.33
C GLY A 29 1.95 -0.72 -25.91
N THR A 30 1.65 -0.66 -24.61
CA THR A 30 0.29 -0.46 -24.09
C THR A 30 0.26 0.58 -22.95
N ASN A 31 -0.92 0.82 -22.38
CA ASN A 31 -1.12 1.73 -21.25
C ASN A 31 -0.60 1.12 -19.93
N THR A 32 -0.49 1.96 -18.91
CA THR A 32 -0.18 1.55 -17.54
C THR A 32 -1.42 0.96 -16.88
N TYR A 33 -1.28 -0.16 -16.17
CA TYR A 33 -2.38 -0.82 -15.46
C TYR A 33 -2.13 -0.85 -13.95
N ALA A 34 -3.20 -0.64 -13.17
CA ALA A 34 -3.19 -0.86 -11.74
C ALA A 34 -3.11 -2.38 -11.49
N THR A 35 -2.12 -2.81 -10.71
CA THR A 35 -1.86 -4.24 -10.45
C THR A 35 -2.59 -4.77 -9.21
N GLY A 36 -3.26 -3.90 -8.45
CA GLY A 36 -3.78 -4.24 -7.13
C GLY A 36 -2.70 -4.36 -6.04
N VAL A 37 -1.44 -4.06 -6.37
CA VAL A 37 -0.30 -4.11 -5.46
C VAL A 37 0.02 -2.71 -4.95
N PHE A 38 0.23 -2.59 -3.65
CA PHE A 38 0.59 -1.35 -2.98
C PHE A 38 1.83 -1.56 -2.11
N SER A 39 2.91 -0.84 -2.42
CA SER A 39 4.15 -0.89 -1.65
C SER A 39 4.06 0.00 -0.41
N LEU A 40 4.60 -0.49 0.70
CA LEU A 40 4.62 0.17 1.99
C LEU A 40 6.04 0.59 2.34
N LEU A 41 6.23 1.86 2.65
CA LEU A 41 7.55 2.42 2.94
C LEU A 41 7.49 3.23 4.24
N GLU A 42 8.55 3.18 5.04
CA GLU A 42 8.74 4.06 6.19
C GLU A 42 10.12 4.70 6.11
N GLY A 43 10.17 5.95 5.65
CA GLY A 43 11.42 6.60 5.25
C GLY A 43 12.07 5.87 4.07
N GLU A 44 13.27 5.31 4.29
CA GLU A 44 13.99 4.48 3.31
C GLU A 44 13.77 2.97 3.52
N THR A 45 13.00 2.59 4.55
CA THR A 45 12.77 1.18 4.89
C THR A 45 11.58 0.64 4.11
N ASP A 46 11.82 -0.44 3.38
CA ASP A 46 10.77 -1.24 2.75
C ASP A 46 10.06 -2.09 3.81
N LEU A 47 8.75 -1.89 3.92
CA LEU A 47 7.86 -2.62 4.80
C LEU A 47 7.01 -3.63 4.03
N GLY A 48 7.38 -3.97 2.79
CA GLY A 48 6.71 -4.95 1.96
C GLY A 48 5.49 -4.39 1.23
N ASP A 49 4.66 -5.30 0.74
CA ASP A 49 3.56 -4.98 -0.18
C ASP A 49 2.25 -5.56 0.33
N ILE A 50 1.17 -4.81 0.08
CA ILE A 50 -0.20 -5.31 0.19
C ILE A 50 -0.71 -5.60 -1.22
N VAL A 51 -1.07 -6.86 -1.46
CA VAL A 51 -1.61 -7.34 -2.72
C VAL A 51 -3.09 -7.60 -2.53
N PHE A 52 -3.94 -6.92 -3.29
CA PHE A 52 -5.38 -7.21 -3.35
C PHE A 52 -5.70 -8.15 -4.50
N ASP A 53 -6.75 -8.94 -4.32
CA ASP A 53 -7.39 -9.64 -5.45
C ASP A 53 -8.10 -8.64 -6.40
N ASP A 54 -8.55 -9.12 -7.55
CA ASP A 54 -9.20 -8.30 -8.58
C ASP A 54 -10.44 -7.55 -8.06
N ASN A 55 -11.07 -8.04 -6.97
CA ASN A 55 -12.27 -7.45 -6.37
C ASN A 55 -11.99 -6.63 -5.11
N MET A 56 -10.73 -6.50 -4.69
CA MET A 56 -10.32 -5.87 -3.43
C MET A 56 -11.05 -6.41 -2.18
N HIS A 57 -11.42 -7.68 -2.22
CA HIS A 57 -12.04 -8.41 -1.13
C HIS A 57 -11.00 -9.10 -0.26
N GLU A 58 -10.07 -9.78 -0.91
CA GLU A 58 -8.97 -10.50 -0.28
C GLU A 58 -7.70 -9.68 -0.41
N TRP A 59 -6.82 -9.81 0.57
CA TRP A 59 -5.53 -9.17 0.56
C TRP A 59 -4.48 -10.07 1.20
N GLU A 60 -3.27 -9.98 0.68
CA GLU A 60 -2.09 -10.62 1.22
C GLU A 60 -1.04 -9.57 1.54
N TYR A 61 -0.23 -9.84 2.55
CA TYR A 61 0.89 -9.00 2.92
C TYR A 61 2.18 -9.81 2.78
N THR A 62 3.15 -9.30 2.03
CA THR A 62 4.37 -10.03 1.69
C THR A 62 5.31 -10.22 2.89
N CYS A 63 4.99 -9.64 4.06
CA CYS A 63 5.73 -9.79 5.31
C CYS A 63 7.23 -9.45 5.20
N MET A 64 7.58 -8.53 4.29
CA MET A 64 8.92 -7.97 4.25
C MET A 64 9.03 -6.81 5.25
N GLY A 65 10.07 -6.80 6.08
CA GLY A 65 10.28 -5.74 7.08
C GLY A 65 9.56 -5.96 8.42
N ASN A 66 9.60 -4.94 9.26
CA ASN A 66 9.13 -5.01 10.66
C ASN A 66 7.70 -4.43 10.81
N LEU A 67 6.77 -4.88 9.99
CA LEU A 67 5.35 -4.54 10.12
C LEU A 67 4.56 -5.81 10.45
N SER A 68 3.80 -5.76 11.55
CA SER A 68 2.99 -6.90 11.97
C SER A 68 1.82 -7.13 11.01
N HIS A 69 1.35 -8.36 10.89
CA HIS A 69 0.17 -8.66 10.06
C HIS A 69 -1.10 -7.91 10.56
N GLN A 70 -1.19 -7.63 11.86
CA GLN A 70 -2.29 -6.85 12.43
C GLN A 70 -2.25 -5.38 11.99
N ASP A 71 -1.04 -4.80 11.89
CA ASP A 71 -0.87 -3.45 11.40
C ASP A 71 -1.05 -3.37 9.88
N ALA A 72 -0.53 -4.34 9.14
CA ALA A 72 -0.78 -4.49 7.71
C ALA A 72 -2.29 -4.54 7.41
N LYS A 73 -3.09 -5.18 8.27
CA LYS A 73 -4.56 -5.17 8.16
C LYS A 73 -5.18 -3.78 8.31
N LYS A 74 -4.64 -2.92 9.18
CA LYS A 74 -5.09 -1.52 9.31
C LYS A 74 -4.78 -0.75 8.02
N VAL A 75 -3.57 -0.94 7.48
CA VAL A 75 -3.14 -0.34 6.20
C VAL A 75 -4.00 -0.82 5.03
N ALA A 76 -4.26 -2.13 4.92
CA ALA A 76 -5.13 -2.69 3.87
C ALA A 76 -6.54 -2.08 3.91
N ARG A 77 -7.12 -1.91 5.11
CA ARG A 77 -8.42 -1.25 5.27
C ARG A 77 -8.39 0.20 4.83
N PHE A 78 -7.31 0.92 5.17
CA PHE A 78 -7.11 2.30 4.74
C PHE A 78 -7.02 2.41 3.21
N ILE A 79 -6.25 1.53 2.56
CA ILE A 79 -6.13 1.46 1.09
C ILE A 79 -7.50 1.24 0.46
N LYS A 80 -8.25 0.24 0.93
CA LYS A 80 -9.58 -0.07 0.42
C LYS A 80 -10.56 1.09 0.54
N HIS A 81 -10.51 1.84 1.66
CA HIS A 81 -11.39 2.98 1.87
C HIS A 81 -10.99 4.22 1.04
N ASN A 82 -9.70 4.36 0.75
CA ASN A 82 -9.13 5.50 0.02
C ASN A 82 -8.76 5.15 -1.42
N LEU A 83 -9.31 4.06 -1.98
CA LEU A 83 -8.95 3.57 -3.30
C LEU A 83 -9.10 4.64 -4.37
N ASN A 84 -10.19 5.42 -4.35
CA ASN A 84 -10.41 6.47 -5.35
C ASN A 84 -9.30 7.53 -5.29
N ALA A 85 -8.85 7.91 -4.09
CA ALA A 85 -7.74 8.83 -3.91
C ALA A 85 -6.39 8.25 -4.34
N LEU A 86 -6.25 6.92 -4.37
CA LEU A 86 -5.06 6.19 -4.85
C LEU A 86 -5.10 5.92 -6.36
N ALA A 87 -6.29 5.70 -6.93
CA ALA A 87 -6.49 5.28 -8.33
C ALA A 87 -6.64 6.45 -9.30
N GLU A 88 -7.19 7.60 -8.86
CA GLU A 88 -7.30 8.81 -9.69
C GLU A 88 -5.98 9.60 -9.80
N ARG A 89 -4.86 9.00 -9.35
CA ARG A 89 -3.54 9.62 -9.34
C ARG A 89 -2.74 9.28 -10.57
#